data_AF-A0A7X0M9E9-F1
#
_entry.id   AF-A0A7X0M9E9-F1
#
_cell.length_a   1.000
_cell.length_b   1.000
_cell.length_c   1.000
_cell.angle_alpha   90.00
_cell.angle_beta   90.00
_cell.angle_gamma   90.00
#
_symmetry.space_group_name_H-M   'P 1'
#
loop_
_entity.id
_entity.type
_entity.pdbx_description
1 polymer ?
#
loop_
_entity_poly.entity_id
_entity_poly.type
_entity_poly.pdbx_seq_one_letter_code
_entity_poly.pdbx_strand_id
1 'polypeptide(L)'
;MAGETGTNATYSEDELREKLREVDEDLERLRESARELRERIGDRSDAPTDAVEMAALITMAEEQEGIVGTLEARRETLRERLEQV
;
A
#
# COMPACT_ATOMS: atom_id res chain seq x y z
N MET A 1 3.46 20.15 -26.04
CA MET A 1 3.97 20.15 -24.66
C MET A 1 3.40 18.93 -23.95
N ALA A 2 4.15 17.83 -23.97
CA ALA A 2 4.00 16.69 -23.06
C ALA A 2 5.27 15.85 -23.19
N GLY A 3 6.34 16.28 -22.50
CA GLY A 3 7.18 15.28 -21.83
C GLY A 3 6.30 14.65 -20.75
N GLU A 4 6.48 13.41 -20.33
CA GLU A 4 7.77 12.84 -19.97
C GLU A 4 7.79 11.33 -20.22
N THR A 5 8.91 10.90 -20.77
CA THR A 5 9.39 9.53 -20.87
C THR A 5 9.53 8.90 -19.49
N GLY A 6 8.68 7.93 -19.15
CA GLY A 6 8.68 7.28 -17.84
C GLY A 6 8.89 5.76 -17.91
N THR A 7 9.86 5.26 -18.66
CA THR A 7 10.16 3.80 -18.65
C THR A 7 11.65 3.47 -18.75
N ASN A 8 12.56 4.45 -18.73
CA ASN A 8 13.99 4.15 -18.86
C ASN A 8 14.88 5.15 -18.08
N ALA A 9 14.57 5.37 -16.81
CA ALA A 9 15.57 5.91 -15.90
C ALA A 9 16.37 4.72 -15.38
N THR A 10 17.64 4.63 -15.78
CA THR A 10 18.62 3.70 -15.22
C THR A 10 18.87 4.10 -13.77
N TYR A 11 17.98 3.68 -12.87
CA TYR A 11 18.17 3.86 -11.43
C TYR A 11 19.38 3.03 -11.00
N SER A 12 20.28 3.65 -10.25
CA SER A 12 21.36 2.96 -9.57
C SER A 12 20.82 1.95 -8.56
N GLU A 13 21.65 0.97 -8.20
CA GLU A 13 21.32 -0.03 -7.18
C GLU A 13 20.88 0.62 -5.86
N ASP A 14 21.54 1.72 -5.46
CA ASP A 14 21.22 2.46 -4.24
C ASP A 14 19.85 3.16 -4.33
N GLU A 15 19.52 3.78 -5.47
CA GLU A 15 18.19 4.39 -5.69
C GLU A 15 17.08 3.33 -5.73
N LEU A 16 17.35 2.14 -6.27
CA LEU A 16 16.39 1.04 -6.25
C LEU A 16 16.17 0.51 -4.83
N ARG A 17 17.23 0.41 -4.01
CA ARG A 17 17.14 0.03 -2.60
C ARG A 17 16.39 1.07 -1.76
N GLU A 18 16.62 2.36 -2.01
CA GLU A 18 15.90 3.44 -1.34
C GLU A 18 14.40 3.36 -1.63
N LYS A 19 14.03 3.25 -2.91
CA LYS A 19 12.64 3.09 -3.32
C LYS A 19 11.98 1.83 -2.76
N LEU A 20 12.73 0.73 -2.69
CA LEU A 20 12.22 -0.50 -2.09
C LEU A 20 11.95 -0.29 -0.60
N ARG A 21 12.82 0.42 0.12
CA ARG A 21 12.64 0.77 1.52
C ARG A 21 11.41 1.67 1.73
N GLU A 22 11.25 2.70 0.92
CA GLU A 22 10.06 3.58 0.99
C GLU A 22 8.76 2.78 0.81
N VAL A 23 8.72 1.88 -0.17
CA VAL A 23 7.56 1.01 -0.42
C VAL A 23 7.32 0.03 0.73
N ASP A 24 8.39 -0.55 1.30
CA ASP A 24 8.27 -1.44 2.46
C ASP A 24 7.74 -0.67 3.69
N GLU A 25 8.20 0.56 3.95
CA GLU A 25 7.69 1.43 5.03
C GLU A 25 6.22 1.83 4.82
N ASP A 26 5.83 2.18 3.59
CA ASP A 26 4.43 2.48 3.26
C ASP A 26 3.53 1.25 3.49
N LEU A 27 3.99 0.06 3.12
CA LEU A 27 3.27 -1.19 3.34
C LEU A 27 3.13 -1.51 4.83
N GLU A 28 4.16 -1.27 5.64
CA GLU A 28 4.09 -1.45 7.10
C GLU A 28 3.05 -0.51 7.72
N ARG A 29 3.10 0.78 7.40
CA ARG A 29 2.13 1.77 7.87
C ARG A 29 0.69 1.40 7.49
N LEU A 30 0.48 1.01 6.24
CA LEU A 30 -0.85 0.66 5.73
C LEU A 30 -1.40 -0.62 6.39
N ARG A 31 -0.54 -1.61 6.65
CA ARG A 31 -0.94 -2.84 7.36
C ARG A 31 -1.29 -2.56 8.82
N GLU A 32 -0.58 -1.66 9.47
CA GLU A 32 -0.92 -1.21 10.84
C GLU A 32 -2.29 -0.53 10.86
N SER A 33 -2.53 0.44 9.98
CA SER A 33 -3.85 1.10 9.87
C SER A 33 -4.98 0.12 9.53
N ALA A 34 -4.75 -0.84 8.62
CA ALA A 34 -5.75 -1.85 8.29
C ALA A 34 -6.06 -2.78 9.47
N ARG A 35 -5.05 -3.10 10.29
CA ARG A 35 -5.23 -3.88 11.51
C ARG A 35 -6.06 -3.11 12.53
N GLU A 36 -5.75 -1.84 12.78
CA GLU A 36 -6.52 -0.97 13.68
C GLU A 36 -7.99 -0.85 13.23
N LEU A 37 -8.22 -0.69 11.93
CA LEU A 37 -9.58 -0.64 11.37
C LEU A 37 -10.35 -1.94 11.60
N ARG A 38 -9.70 -3.09 11.37
CA ARG A 38 -10.32 -4.41 11.60
C ARG A 38 -10.59 -4.69 13.08
N GLU A 39 -9.70 -4.25 13.97
CA GLU A 39 -9.91 -4.34 15.42
C GLU A 39 -11.14 -3.52 15.84
N ARG A 40 -11.31 -2.30 15.32
CA ARG A 40 -12.50 -1.47 15.56
C ARG A 40 -13.79 -2.08 15.01
N ILE A 41 -13.76 -2.66 13.81
CA ILE A 41 -14.92 -3.35 13.22
C ILE A 41 -15.30 -4.59 14.06
N GLY A 42 -14.30 -5.32 14.57
CA GLY A 42 -14.49 -6.58 15.29
C GLY A 42 -14.88 -6.42 16.77
N ASP A 43 -14.51 -5.31 17.41
CA ASP A 43 -14.89 -5.04 18.81
C ASP A 43 -16.37 -4.66 18.87
N ARG A 44 -17.21 -5.56 19.39
CA ARG A 44 -18.65 -5.36 19.58
C ARG A 44 -19.01 -4.12 20.42
N SER A 45 -18.06 -3.61 21.20
CA SER A 45 -18.23 -2.43 22.06
C SER A 45 -18.06 -1.12 21.28
N ASP A 46 -17.31 -1.15 20.18
CA ASP A 46 -16.95 -0.01 19.32
C ASP A 46 -17.42 -0.19 17.86
N ALA A 47 -18.08 -1.31 17.57
CA ALA A 47 -18.67 -1.61 16.28
C ALA A 47 -19.84 -0.66 15.99
N PRO A 48 -19.90 -0.06 14.78
CA PRO A 48 -21.02 0.78 14.42
C PRO A 48 -22.34 0.04 14.51
N THR A 49 -23.31 0.64 15.22
CA THR A 49 -24.68 0.13 15.23
C THR A 49 -25.48 0.59 14.01
N ASP A 50 -24.94 1.56 13.25
CA ASP A 50 -25.52 2.06 12.01
C ASP A 50 -24.97 1.31 10.79
N ALA A 51 -25.86 0.81 9.95
CA ALA A 51 -25.52 0.11 8.71
C ALA A 51 -24.77 1.01 7.71
N VAL A 52 -25.00 2.32 7.72
CA VAL A 52 -24.30 3.27 6.84
C VAL A 52 -22.83 3.42 7.27
N GLU A 53 -22.60 3.55 8.57
CA GLU A 53 -21.24 3.64 9.13
C GLU A 53 -20.48 2.33 8.93
N MET A 54 -21.14 1.18 9.10
CA MET A 54 -20.57 -0.14 8.80
C MET A 54 -20.18 -0.26 7.31
N ALA A 55 -21.04 0.17 6.39
CA ALA A 55 -20.72 0.16 4.96
C ALA A 55 -19.51 1.04 4.63
N ALA A 56 -19.40 2.22 5.25
CA ALA A 56 -18.26 3.12 5.06
C ALA A 56 -16.94 2.47 5.52
N LEU A 57 -16.92 1.81 6.69
CA LEU A 57 -15.73 1.10 7.17
C LEU A 57 -15.33 -0.06 6.25
N ILE A 58 -16.30 -0.79 5.68
CA ILE A 58 -16.04 -1.86 4.72
C ILE A 58 -15.40 -1.28 3.44
N THR A 59 -15.98 -0.24 2.86
CA THR A 59 -15.39 0.43 1.68
C THR A 59 -13.97 0.92 1.96
N MET A 60 -13.73 1.54 3.13
CA MET A 60 -12.39 1.97 3.52
C MET A 60 -11.40 0.80 3.65
N ALA A 61 -11.84 -0.37 4.11
CA ALA A 61 -11.00 -1.56 4.19
C ALA A 61 -10.67 -2.11 2.79
N GLU A 62 -11.66 -2.18 1.89
CA GLU A 62 -11.48 -2.62 0.50
C GLU A 62 -10.55 -1.70 -0.28
N GLU A 63 -10.68 -0.38 -0.11
CA GLU A 63 -9.78 0.61 -0.71
C GLU A 63 -8.33 0.42 -0.23
N GLN A 64 -8.13 0.20 1.08
CA GLN A 64 -6.80 -0.09 1.63
C GLN A 64 -6.20 -1.36 1.04
N GLU A 65 -6.98 -2.43 0.85
CA GLU A 65 -6.51 -3.67 0.22
C GLU A 65 -6.07 -3.44 -1.24
N GLY A 66 -6.78 -2.61 -2.00
CA GLY A 66 -6.38 -2.21 -3.35
C GLY A 66 -5.05 -1.45 -3.38
N ILE A 67 -4.83 -0.55 -2.42
CA ILE A 67 -3.57 0.20 -2.28
C ILE A 67 -2.43 -0.75 -1.91
N VAL A 68 -2.64 -1.68 -0.97
CA VAL A 68 -1.65 -2.71 -0.60
C VAL A 68 -1.23 -3.50 -1.84
N GLY A 69 -2.18 -4.01 -2.62
CA GLY A 69 -1.86 -4.80 -3.83
C GLY A 69 -1.03 -4.02 -4.85
N THR A 70 -1.30 -2.72 -5.01
CA THR A 70 -0.52 -1.85 -5.91
C THR A 70 0.91 -1.66 -5.41
N LEU A 71 1.08 -1.44 -4.11
CA LEU A 71 2.40 -1.30 -3.48
C LEU A 71 3.19 -2.61 -3.52
N GLU A 72 2.55 -3.76 -3.32
CA GLU A 72 3.17 -5.08 -3.41
C GLU A 72 3.67 -5.37 -4.83
N ALA A 73 2.89 -5.05 -5.86
CA ALA A 73 3.33 -5.19 -7.26
C ALA A 73 4.54 -4.28 -7.59
N ARG A 74 4.54 -3.05 -7.06
CA ARG A 74 5.68 -2.13 -7.20
C ARG A 74 6.92 -2.67 -6.48
N ARG A 75 6.75 -3.22 -5.28
CA ARG A 75 7.80 -3.84 -4.46
C ARG A 75 8.43 -5.03 -5.19
N GLU A 76 7.62 -5.87 -5.83
CA GLU A 76 8.08 -7.00 -6.64
C GLU A 76 8.89 -6.51 -7.84
N THR A 77 8.37 -5.55 -8.61
CA THR A 77 9.08 -4.94 -9.75
C THR A 77 10.44 -4.35 -9.34
N LEU A 78 10.53 -3.70 -8.17
CA LEU A 78 11.78 -3.15 -7.66
C LEU A 78 12.79 -4.23 -7.26
N ARG A 79 12.32 -5.36 -6.69
CA ARG A 79 13.19 -6.51 -6.40
C ARG A 79 13.71 -7.18 -7.65
N GLU A 80 12.84 -7.45 -8.62
CA GLU A 80 13.26 -8.04 -9.89
C GLU A 80 14.32 -7.18 -10.58
N ARG A 81 14.22 -5.85 -10.49
CA ARG A 81 15.24 -4.94 -11.01
C ARG A 81 16.54 -5.01 -10.25
N LEU A 82 16.49 -5.06 -8.91
CA LEU A 82 17.69 -5.22 -8.08
C LEU A 82 18.44 -6.54 -8.34
N GLU A 83 17.71 -7.61 -8.69
CA GLU A 83 18.32 -8.89 -9.08
C GLU A 83 19.00 -8.85 -10.46
N GLN A 84 18.69 -7.84 -11.27
CA GLN A 84 19.22 -7.65 -12.63
C GLN A 84 20.36 -6.63 -12.71
N VAL A 85 20.71 -5.97 -11.60
CA VAL A 85 21.82 -5.01 -11.48
C VAL A 85 23.06 -5.72 -10.95
#